data_AF-A0A1G1WRD5-F1
#
_entry.id   AF-A0A1G1WRD5-F1
#
_cell.length_a   1.000
_cell.length_b   1.000
_cell.length_c   1.000
_cell.angle_alpha   90.00
_cell.angle_beta   90.00
_cell.angle_gamma   90.00
#
_symmetry.space_group_name_H-M   'P 1'
#
loop_
_entity.id
_entity.type
_entity.pdbx_description
1 polymer ?
#
loop_
_entity_poly.entity_id
_entity_poly.type
_entity_poly.pdbx_seq_one_letter_code
_entity_poly.pdbx_strand_id
1 'polypeptide(L)'
;MTKLLPYSIFISTFYYLLSATSILAHGGEVPEETEAVAMTTLEDSIRSTSIKVVIIASIIILAFIVLTVLLKHFGEGLKKFLFAGVVIPTIAATLYMVGSTLYLNFTSSSGGPVHWHADLEIWDCGNKLDFVDPQGISNKVGTSTFHEHNDGRIHIEGVVKEKDEASLGKFFKFVGGSLSTDGFEVPTNNGQITRHNNDTCQNGDMGTLQVFVYQTRNDVFNQQKLNDPASYVLTPEGNVPPGDCIIVEFGKEREKTDKLCNFYKLKVKTGEIKPASEFEQPTDLNLNESGTQEEDLNHGN
;
A
#
# COMPACT_ATOMS: atom_id res chain seq x y z
N MET A 1 48.62 -39.56 -22.21
CA MET A 1 47.18 -39.73 -21.96
C MET A 1 46.57 -38.38 -21.68
N THR A 2 45.92 -37.83 -22.70
CA THR A 2 45.51 -36.44 -22.85
C THR A 2 44.07 -36.22 -22.39
N LYS A 3 43.91 -35.41 -21.34
CA LYS A 3 43.00 -34.24 -21.28
C LYS A 3 41.57 -34.37 -21.84
N LEU A 4 40.82 -35.43 -21.55
CA LEU A 4 39.37 -35.50 -21.88
C LEU A 4 38.44 -35.30 -20.69
N LEU A 5 38.97 -35.29 -19.46
CA LEU A 5 38.17 -35.14 -18.24
C LEU A 5 37.58 -33.73 -17.95
N PRO A 6 38.10 -32.59 -18.46
CA PRO A 6 37.57 -31.29 -18.02
C PRO A 6 36.28 -30.86 -18.74
N TYR A 7 35.97 -31.42 -19.92
CA TYR A 7 34.87 -30.93 -20.75
C TYR A 7 33.50 -31.50 -20.33
N SER A 8 33.44 -32.78 -19.93
CA SER A 8 32.17 -33.40 -19.52
C SER A 8 31.66 -32.86 -18.18
N ILE A 9 32.56 -32.53 -17.24
CA ILE A 9 32.22 -31.90 -15.97
C ILE A 9 31.66 -30.50 -16.21
N PHE A 10 32.23 -29.74 -17.15
CA PHE A 10 31.75 -28.41 -17.50
C PHE A 10 30.34 -28.43 -18.09
N ILE A 11 30.09 -29.33 -19.05
CA ILE A 11 28.76 -29.49 -19.66
C ILE A 11 27.74 -29.96 -18.61
N SER A 12 28.12 -30.89 -17.73
CA SER A 12 27.26 -31.39 -16.66
C SER A 12 26.90 -30.31 -15.64
N THR A 13 27.88 -29.48 -15.23
CA THR A 13 27.65 -28.41 -14.24
C THR A 13 26.79 -27.29 -14.85
N PHE A 14 27.00 -26.98 -16.13
CA PHE A 14 26.17 -26.01 -16.86
C PHE A 14 24.73 -26.50 -17.05
N TYR A 15 24.54 -27.78 -17.40
CA TYR A 15 23.21 -28.40 -17.45
C TYR A 15 22.54 -28.46 -16.09
N TYR A 16 23.29 -28.72 -15.02
CA TYR A 16 22.75 -28.74 -13.66
C TYR A 16 22.35 -27.34 -13.18
N LEU A 17 23.09 -26.30 -13.56
CA LEU A 17 22.72 -24.90 -13.30
C LEU A 17 21.48 -24.47 -14.09
N LEU A 18 21.35 -24.91 -15.35
CA LEU A 18 20.15 -24.70 -16.16
C LEU A 18 18.93 -25.50 -15.69
N SER A 19 19.12 -26.65 -15.06
CA SER A 19 18.01 -27.46 -14.52
C SER A 19 17.65 -27.08 -13.08
N ALA A 20 18.58 -26.56 -12.29
CA ALA A 20 18.32 -26.10 -10.92
C ALA A 20 17.33 -24.92 -10.89
N THR A 21 17.27 -24.10 -11.93
CA THR A 21 16.22 -23.06 -12.06
C THR A 21 14.81 -23.66 -12.22
N SER A 22 14.70 -24.92 -12.64
CA SER A 22 13.43 -25.64 -12.73
C SER A 22 13.06 -26.39 -11.44
N ILE A 23 14.06 -26.73 -10.61
CA ILE A 23 13.84 -27.52 -9.38
C ILE A 23 13.42 -26.62 -8.20
N LEU A 24 13.85 -25.35 -8.17
CA LEU A 24 13.44 -24.40 -7.12
C LEU A 24 12.07 -23.73 -7.38
N ALA A 25 11.29 -24.25 -8.34
CA ALA A 25 9.91 -23.81 -8.61
C ALA A 25 8.85 -24.63 -7.84
N HIS A 26 9.23 -25.72 -7.17
CA HIS A 26 8.36 -26.43 -6.23
C HIS A 26 8.52 -25.85 -4.81
N GLY A 27 8.08 -24.61 -4.62
CA GLY A 27 7.64 -24.14 -3.30
C GLY A 27 6.38 -24.92 -2.96
N GLY A 28 6.37 -25.58 -1.81
CA GLY A 28 5.34 -26.56 -1.42
C GLY A 28 3.93 -26.05 -1.67
N GLU A 29 3.13 -26.90 -2.31
CA GLU A 29 1.68 -26.78 -2.43
C GLU A 29 1.12 -26.76 -1.00
N VAL A 30 0.96 -25.56 -0.45
CA VAL A 30 0.02 -25.34 0.65
C VAL A 30 -1.36 -25.60 0.02
N PRO A 31 -2.19 -26.46 0.65
CA PRO A 31 -3.48 -26.83 0.08
C PRO A 31 -4.29 -25.58 -0.26
N GLU A 32 -4.87 -25.65 -1.45
CA GLU A 32 -5.69 -24.68 -2.17
C GLU A 32 -6.92 -24.24 -1.34
N GLU A 33 -6.70 -23.45 -0.29
CA GLU A 33 -7.74 -22.63 0.33
C GLU A 33 -7.85 -21.34 -0.47
N THR A 34 -8.71 -21.37 -1.50
CA THR A 34 -9.22 -20.19 -2.23
C THR A 34 -8.27 -19.01 -2.21
N GLU A 35 -7.14 -19.11 -2.93
CA GLU A 35 -6.21 -18.00 -3.08
C GLU A 35 -6.96 -16.86 -3.76
N ALA A 36 -7.45 -15.90 -2.97
CA ALA A 36 -7.70 -14.56 -3.46
C ALA A 36 -6.42 -14.16 -4.18
N VAL A 37 -6.49 -13.99 -5.51
CA VAL A 37 -5.33 -13.69 -6.35
C VAL A 37 -4.76 -12.38 -5.85
N ALA A 38 -3.78 -12.48 -4.94
CA ALA A 38 -3.15 -11.34 -4.32
C ALA A 38 -2.56 -10.51 -5.45
N MET A 39 -3.11 -9.32 -5.68
CA MET A 39 -2.63 -8.45 -6.74
C MET A 39 -1.16 -8.16 -6.46
N THR A 40 -0.28 -8.65 -7.34
CA THR A 40 1.15 -8.41 -7.21
C THR A 40 1.45 -7.00 -7.70
N THR A 41 2.17 -6.23 -6.90
CA THR A 41 2.65 -4.91 -7.33
C THR A 41 3.84 -5.07 -8.28
N LEU A 42 4.16 -4.00 -9.03
CA LEU A 42 5.39 -3.95 -9.82
C LEU A 42 6.62 -4.13 -8.93
N GLU A 43 6.59 -3.54 -7.73
CA GLU A 43 7.65 -3.68 -6.73
C GLU A 43 7.81 -5.13 -6.27
N ASP A 44 6.72 -5.85 -5.96
CA ASP A 44 6.78 -7.27 -5.60
C ASP A 44 7.38 -8.13 -6.72
N SER A 45 7.00 -7.85 -7.97
CA SER A 45 7.53 -8.54 -9.14
C SER A 45 9.03 -8.29 -9.32
N ILE A 46 9.46 -7.03 -9.19
CA ILE A 46 10.87 -6.65 -9.29
C ILE A 46 11.68 -7.22 -8.13
N ARG A 47 11.15 -7.18 -6.91
CA ARG A 47 11.79 -7.75 -5.71
C ARG A 47 11.96 -9.25 -5.84
N SER A 48 10.92 -9.98 -6.24
CA SER A 48 10.97 -11.43 -6.46
C SER A 48 12.03 -11.78 -7.52
N THR A 49 12.05 -11.05 -8.63
CA THR A 49 13.05 -11.27 -9.69
C THR A 49 14.47 -10.91 -9.21
N SER A 50 14.62 -9.83 -8.46
CA SER A 50 15.88 -9.40 -7.86
C SER A 50 16.47 -10.46 -6.94
N ILE A 51 15.64 -11.06 -6.07
CA ILE A 51 16.05 -12.17 -5.20
C ILE A 51 16.52 -13.35 -6.05
N LYS A 52 15.78 -13.73 -7.10
CA LYS A 52 16.18 -14.82 -8.01
C LYS A 52 17.53 -14.53 -8.68
N VAL A 53 17.74 -13.32 -9.20
CA VAL A 53 19.01 -12.91 -9.82
C VAL A 53 20.17 -13.02 -8.83
N VAL A 54 20.00 -12.52 -7.60
CA VAL A 54 21.03 -12.58 -6.56
C VAL A 54 21.35 -14.01 -6.16
N ILE A 55 20.34 -14.88 -5.98
CA ILE A 55 20.55 -16.30 -5.65
C ILE A 55 21.32 -17.00 -6.77
N ILE A 56 20.89 -16.84 -8.03
CA ILE A 56 21.56 -17.45 -9.19
C ILE A 56 23.02 -16.97 -9.29
N ALA A 57 23.26 -15.66 -9.19
CA ALA A 57 24.60 -15.09 -9.21
C ALA A 57 25.47 -15.65 -8.07
N SER A 58 24.91 -15.78 -6.86
CA SER A 58 25.61 -16.31 -5.69
C SER A 58 26.02 -17.78 -5.86
N ILE A 59 25.13 -18.61 -6.43
CA ILE A 59 25.43 -20.01 -6.73
C ILE A 59 26.54 -20.11 -7.78
N ILE A 60 26.48 -19.31 -8.85
CA ILE A 60 27.51 -19.28 -9.88
C ILE A 60 28.86 -18.86 -9.29
N ILE A 61 28.89 -17.78 -8.49
CA ILE A 61 30.10 -17.29 -7.82
C ILE A 61 30.68 -18.37 -6.92
N LEU A 62 29.86 -19.03 -6.09
CA LEU A 62 30.31 -20.10 -5.20
C LEU A 62 30.92 -21.26 -5.99
N ALA A 63 30.29 -21.66 -7.11
CA ALA A 63 30.83 -22.71 -7.98
C ALA A 63 32.21 -22.31 -8.55
N PHE A 64 32.37 -21.07 -9.02
CA PHE A 64 33.67 -20.59 -9.51
C PHE A 64 34.73 -20.47 -8.40
N ILE A 65 34.34 -20.10 -7.18
CA ILE A 65 35.26 -20.08 -6.02
C ILE A 65 35.75 -21.50 -5.72
N VAL A 66 34.85 -22.49 -5.65
CA VAL A 66 35.21 -23.90 -5.43
C VAL A 66 36.13 -24.41 -6.55
N LEU A 67 35.79 -24.13 -7.81
CA LEU A 67 36.65 -24.48 -8.96
C LEU A 67 38.02 -23.80 -8.88
N THR A 68 38.09 -22.56 -8.40
CA THR A 68 39.36 -21.84 -8.19
C THR A 68 40.25 -22.55 -7.18
N VAL A 69 39.69 -23.04 -6.08
CA VAL A 69 40.46 -23.80 -5.07
C VAL A 69 40.98 -25.12 -5.65
N LEU A 70 40.13 -25.86 -6.38
CA LEU A 70 40.47 -27.17 -6.95
C LEU A 70 41.49 -27.07 -8.11
N LEU A 71 41.37 -26.03 -8.93
CA LEU A 71 42.15 -25.86 -10.16
C LEU A 71 43.29 -24.83 -10.02
N LYS A 72 43.66 -24.44 -8.80
CA LYS A 72 44.67 -23.39 -8.53
C LYS A 72 46.06 -23.63 -9.13
N HIS A 73 46.40 -24.90 -9.44
CA HIS A 73 47.70 -25.32 -9.95
C HIS A 73 47.82 -25.26 -11.48
N PHE A 74 46.72 -25.01 -12.19
CA PHE A 74 46.73 -24.89 -13.65
C PHE A 74 47.24 -23.51 -14.10
N GLY A 75 47.53 -23.40 -15.41
CA GLY A 75 48.16 -22.22 -16.01
C GLY A 75 47.38 -20.91 -15.85
N GLU A 76 48.07 -19.79 -16.07
CA GLU A 76 47.54 -18.44 -15.83
C GLU A 76 46.25 -18.13 -16.60
N GLY A 77 46.09 -18.68 -17.80
CA GLY A 77 44.88 -18.50 -18.60
C GLY A 77 43.61 -19.00 -17.89
N LEU A 78 43.68 -20.14 -17.20
CA LEU A 78 42.54 -20.68 -16.46
C LEU A 78 42.20 -19.80 -15.24
N LYS A 79 43.21 -19.26 -14.56
CA LYS A 79 43.00 -18.34 -13.42
C LYS A 79 42.23 -17.09 -13.83
N LYS A 80 42.59 -16.49 -14.98
CA LYS A 80 41.88 -15.34 -15.55
C LYS A 80 40.43 -15.67 -15.87
N PHE A 81 40.18 -16.85 -16.46
CA PHE A 81 38.83 -17.32 -16.75
C PHE A 81 37.99 -17.54 -15.48
N LEU A 82 38.54 -18.22 -14.48
CA LEU A 82 37.84 -18.47 -13.21
C LEU A 82 37.54 -17.16 -12.46
N PHE A 83 38.47 -16.20 -12.49
CA PHE A 83 38.25 -14.86 -11.95
C PHE A 83 37.12 -14.12 -12.69
N ALA A 84 37.12 -14.16 -14.03
CA ALA A 84 36.04 -13.59 -14.83
C ALA A 84 34.67 -14.23 -14.49
N GLY A 85 34.64 -15.53 -14.20
CA GLY A 85 33.45 -16.25 -13.76
C GLY A 85 32.88 -15.79 -12.40
N VAL A 86 33.67 -15.12 -11.56
CA VAL A 86 33.18 -14.46 -10.33
C VAL A 86 32.78 -13.01 -10.61
N VAL A 87 33.61 -12.28 -11.35
CA VAL A 87 33.40 -10.85 -11.60
C VAL A 87 32.16 -10.58 -12.44
N ILE A 88 31.95 -11.34 -13.53
CA ILE A 88 30.85 -11.09 -14.47
C ILE A 88 29.47 -11.24 -13.78
N PRO A 89 29.16 -12.34 -13.06
CA PRO A 89 27.88 -12.46 -12.35
C PRO A 89 27.68 -11.39 -11.28
N THR A 90 28.76 -11.00 -10.58
CA THR A 90 28.70 -9.94 -9.57
C THR A 90 28.29 -8.61 -10.20
N ILE A 91 28.95 -8.22 -11.30
CA ILE A 91 28.63 -6.99 -12.04
C ILE A 91 27.21 -7.06 -12.62
N ALA A 92 26.84 -8.19 -13.23
CA ALA A 92 25.52 -8.36 -13.84
C ALA A 92 24.39 -8.24 -12.81
N ALA A 93 24.51 -8.91 -11.66
CA ALA A 93 23.53 -8.80 -10.57
C ALA A 93 23.47 -7.36 -10.04
N THR A 94 24.62 -6.70 -9.86
CA THR A 94 24.68 -5.30 -9.41
C THR A 94 23.97 -4.36 -10.39
N LEU A 95 24.27 -4.47 -11.68
CA LEU A 95 23.63 -3.67 -12.73
C LEU A 95 22.13 -3.91 -12.80
N TYR A 96 21.69 -5.16 -12.62
CA TYR A 96 20.28 -5.50 -12.55
C TYR A 96 19.59 -4.79 -11.37
N MET A 97 20.15 -4.87 -10.16
CA MET A 97 19.60 -4.22 -8.96
C MET A 97 19.55 -2.70 -9.10
N VAL A 98 20.61 -2.08 -9.62
CA VAL A 98 20.65 -0.64 -9.86
C VAL A 98 19.62 -0.26 -10.93
N GLY A 99 19.59 -0.99 -12.04
CA GLY A 99 18.65 -0.76 -13.14
C GLY A 99 17.20 -0.89 -12.71
N SER A 100 16.87 -1.90 -11.90
CA SER A 100 15.50 -2.12 -11.41
C SER A 100 15.05 -1.03 -10.44
N THR A 101 15.95 -0.56 -9.57
CA THR A 101 15.69 0.56 -8.64
C THR A 101 15.46 1.85 -9.41
N LEU A 102 16.31 2.16 -10.40
CA LEU A 102 16.13 3.34 -11.26
C LEU A 102 14.82 3.26 -12.04
N TYR A 103 14.51 2.08 -12.59
CA TYR A 103 13.28 1.85 -13.34
C TYR A 103 12.04 2.09 -12.48
N LEU A 104 12.01 1.58 -11.24
CA LEU A 104 10.93 1.83 -10.29
C LEU A 104 10.75 3.34 -10.04
N ASN A 105 11.84 4.05 -9.73
CA ASN A 105 11.76 5.48 -9.46
C ASN A 105 11.27 6.29 -10.66
N PHE A 106 11.77 6.00 -11.87
CA PHE A 106 11.38 6.73 -13.09
C PHE A 106 9.94 6.46 -13.55
N THR A 107 9.42 5.26 -13.29
CA THR A 107 8.06 4.90 -13.71
C THR A 107 7.00 5.25 -12.66
N SER A 108 7.42 5.62 -11.46
CA SER A 108 6.53 5.95 -10.36
C SER A 108 5.89 7.33 -10.48
N SER A 109 4.60 7.39 -10.19
CA SER A 109 3.87 8.66 -10.08
C SER A 109 4.33 9.50 -8.88
N SER A 110 4.91 8.86 -7.86
CA SER A 110 5.47 9.49 -6.66
C SER A 110 6.90 10.01 -6.86
N GLY A 111 7.61 9.59 -7.93
CA GLY A 111 9.03 9.91 -8.15
C GLY A 111 10.01 9.15 -7.25
N GLY A 112 9.54 8.12 -6.52
CA GLY A 112 10.34 7.30 -5.62
C GLY A 112 9.50 6.62 -4.53
N PRO A 113 10.16 5.95 -3.56
CA PRO A 113 9.47 5.33 -2.44
C PRO A 113 8.75 6.37 -1.58
N VAL A 114 7.57 5.99 -1.11
CA VAL A 114 6.71 6.79 -0.24
C VAL A 114 6.48 6.07 1.08
N HIS A 115 5.98 6.83 2.05
CA HIS A 115 5.55 6.34 3.35
C HIS A 115 4.32 7.18 3.73
N TRP A 116 3.16 6.75 3.26
CA TRP A 116 1.89 7.43 3.50
C TRP A 116 1.01 6.63 4.44
N HIS A 117 0.23 7.35 5.23
CA HIS A 117 -0.67 6.80 6.23
C HIS A 117 -2.07 7.40 6.06
N ALA A 118 -3.08 6.55 6.24
CA ALA A 118 -4.47 6.97 6.44
C ALA A 118 -5.10 6.11 7.52
N ASP A 119 -5.76 6.70 8.52
CA ASP A 119 -6.51 5.92 9.51
C ASP A 119 -7.81 5.41 8.87
N LEU A 120 -8.22 4.20 9.21
CA LEU A 120 -9.41 3.53 8.69
C LEU A 120 -10.20 2.88 9.84
N GLU A 121 -11.50 3.18 9.90
CA GLU A 121 -12.43 2.41 10.72
C GLU A 121 -13.58 1.85 9.86
N ILE A 122 -13.89 0.58 10.05
CA ILE A 122 -14.98 -0.10 9.35
C ILE A 122 -16.06 -0.43 10.38
N TRP A 123 -17.32 -0.17 10.04
CA TRP A 123 -18.46 -0.37 10.92
C TRP A 123 -19.57 -1.14 10.18
N ASP A 124 -20.03 -2.24 10.76
CA ASP A 124 -21.14 -3.06 10.27
C ASP A 124 -22.31 -2.99 11.25
N CYS A 125 -23.37 -2.30 10.84
CA CYS A 125 -24.60 -2.08 11.60
C CYS A 125 -24.34 -1.53 13.01
N GLY A 126 -23.34 -0.66 13.14
CA GLY A 126 -22.94 -0.02 14.40
C GLY A 126 -21.85 -0.75 15.19
N ASN A 127 -21.43 -1.94 14.77
CA ASN A 127 -20.31 -2.66 15.36
C ASN A 127 -19.03 -2.38 14.59
N LYS A 128 -17.93 -2.04 15.28
CA LYS A 128 -16.63 -1.89 14.63
C LYS A 128 -16.13 -3.26 14.15
N LEU A 129 -15.64 -3.31 12.93
CA LEU A 129 -14.93 -4.45 12.36
C LEU A 129 -13.43 -4.17 12.40
N ASP A 130 -12.67 -5.21 12.74
CA ASP A 130 -11.22 -5.23 12.62
C ASP A 130 -10.84 -6.16 11.47
N PHE A 131 -9.72 -5.86 10.79
CA PHE A 131 -9.17 -6.76 9.79
C PHE A 131 -8.68 -8.06 10.45
N VAL A 132 -8.45 -9.07 9.63
CA VAL A 132 -7.76 -10.30 10.05
C VAL A 132 -6.39 -9.95 10.64
N ASP A 133 -6.01 -10.57 11.75
CA ASP A 133 -4.69 -10.36 12.33
C ASP A 133 -3.62 -11.00 11.44
N PRO A 134 -2.43 -10.38 11.30
CA PRO A 134 -1.33 -10.98 10.55
C PRO A 134 -0.91 -12.33 11.16
N GLN A 135 -0.67 -13.33 10.31
CA GLN A 135 -0.31 -14.70 10.72
C GLN A 135 1.14 -15.05 10.38
N GLY A 136 1.72 -15.98 11.15
CA GLY A 136 3.05 -16.55 10.89
C GLY A 136 4.21 -15.60 11.21
N ILE A 137 5.13 -15.43 10.25
CA ILE A 137 6.31 -14.55 10.40
C ILE A 137 6.08 -13.12 9.88
N SER A 138 4.96 -12.88 9.20
CA SER A 138 4.58 -11.54 8.73
C SER A 138 3.92 -10.78 9.87
N ASN A 139 4.25 -9.50 10.03
CA ASN A 139 3.56 -8.59 10.95
C ASN A 139 2.53 -7.70 10.22
N LYS A 140 2.14 -8.08 9.00
CA LYS A 140 1.25 -7.28 8.16
C LYS A 140 0.26 -8.11 7.37
N VAL A 141 -0.86 -7.48 7.03
CA VAL A 141 -1.89 -7.98 6.13
C VAL A 141 -1.82 -7.18 4.83
N GLY A 142 -1.67 -7.87 3.70
CA GLY A 142 -1.55 -7.26 2.37
C GLY A 142 -0.18 -7.45 1.72
N THR A 143 0.16 -6.54 0.80
CA THR A 143 1.38 -6.62 -0.02
C THR A 143 2.59 -6.00 0.67
N SER A 144 3.74 -5.96 -0.02
CA SER A 144 4.88 -5.23 0.53
C SER A 144 4.64 -3.72 0.62
N THR A 145 3.97 -3.18 -0.41
CA THR A 145 3.70 -1.74 -0.57
C THR A 145 2.42 -1.28 0.12
N PHE A 146 1.35 -2.07 0.07
CA PHE A 146 0.02 -1.72 0.60
C PHE A 146 -0.39 -2.71 1.68
N HIS A 147 -0.47 -2.26 2.93
CA HIS A 147 -0.72 -3.16 4.05
C HIS A 147 -1.30 -2.47 5.30
N GLU A 148 -1.62 -3.28 6.31
CA GLU A 148 -2.16 -2.90 7.62
C GLU A 148 -1.47 -3.74 8.71
N HIS A 149 -1.32 -3.19 9.92
CA HIS A 149 -0.53 -3.76 11.03
C HIS A 149 -1.36 -4.14 12.28
N ASN A 150 -2.67 -4.35 12.15
CA ASN A 150 -3.66 -4.42 13.21
C ASN A 150 -3.71 -3.17 14.11
N ASP A 151 -3.57 -2.00 13.50
CA ASP A 151 -3.61 -0.69 14.14
C ASP A 151 -4.72 0.22 13.58
N GLY A 152 -5.50 -0.28 12.63
CA GLY A 152 -6.58 0.47 11.98
C GLY A 152 -6.03 1.57 11.07
N ARG A 153 -4.85 1.34 10.47
CA ARG A 153 -4.19 2.29 9.57
C ARG A 153 -3.78 1.63 8.26
N ILE A 154 -4.09 2.31 7.17
CA ILE A 154 -3.58 1.99 5.85
C ILE A 154 -2.14 2.49 5.75
N HIS A 155 -1.23 1.59 5.42
CA HIS A 155 0.17 1.88 5.11
C HIS A 155 0.41 1.77 3.59
N ILE A 156 0.95 2.83 3.01
CA ILE A 156 1.52 2.81 1.66
C ILE A 156 3.02 3.09 1.78
N GLU A 157 3.82 2.03 1.72
CA GLU A 157 5.27 2.07 1.96
C GLU A 157 6.02 1.40 0.82
N GLY A 158 6.58 2.20 -0.09
CA GLY A 158 7.22 1.68 -1.29
C GLY A 158 6.89 2.53 -2.52
N VAL A 159 6.90 1.95 -3.70
CA VAL A 159 6.79 2.71 -4.95
C VAL A 159 5.37 2.65 -5.51
N VAL A 160 4.73 3.82 -5.64
CA VAL A 160 3.39 3.97 -6.25
C VAL A 160 3.53 4.28 -7.74
N LYS A 161 3.28 3.28 -8.58
CA LYS A 161 3.45 3.40 -10.04
C LYS A 161 2.43 4.37 -10.61
N GLU A 162 1.16 4.17 -10.28
CA GLU A 162 0.04 4.97 -10.77
C GLU A 162 -0.76 5.50 -9.58
N LYS A 163 -1.28 6.73 -9.65
CA LYS A 163 -1.98 7.36 -8.51
C LYS A 163 -3.18 6.55 -8.03
N ASP A 164 -3.84 5.86 -8.94
CA ASP A 164 -4.99 5.01 -8.65
C ASP A 164 -4.60 3.73 -7.89
N GLU A 165 -3.32 3.33 -7.85
CA GLU A 165 -2.79 2.27 -6.96
C GLU A 165 -3.02 2.59 -5.49
N ALA A 166 -2.95 3.87 -5.13
CA ALA A 166 -3.24 4.38 -3.79
C ALA A 166 -4.75 4.63 -3.56
N SER A 167 -5.63 3.98 -4.33
CA SER A 167 -7.08 4.06 -4.10
C SER A 167 -7.54 3.14 -2.98
N LEU A 168 -8.57 3.57 -2.24
CA LEU A 168 -9.18 2.80 -1.17
C LEU A 168 -9.69 1.44 -1.67
N GLY A 169 -10.27 1.39 -2.87
CA GLY A 169 -10.72 0.14 -3.48
C GLY A 169 -9.58 -0.85 -3.75
N LYS A 170 -8.41 -0.38 -4.21
CA LYS A 170 -7.24 -1.25 -4.37
C LYS A 170 -6.64 -1.68 -3.04
N PHE A 171 -6.62 -0.81 -2.03
CA PHE A 171 -6.22 -1.20 -0.68
C PHE A 171 -7.04 -2.40 -0.17
N PHE A 172 -8.38 -2.33 -0.26
CA PHE A 172 -9.25 -3.44 0.12
C PHE A 172 -8.89 -4.73 -0.64
N LYS A 173 -8.64 -4.64 -1.95
CA LYS A 173 -8.18 -5.80 -2.73
C LYS A 173 -6.82 -6.34 -2.27
N PHE A 174 -5.87 -5.48 -1.93
CA PHE A 174 -4.55 -5.90 -1.45
C PHE A 174 -4.62 -6.64 -0.12
N VAL A 175 -5.54 -6.27 0.77
CA VAL A 175 -5.74 -6.95 2.06
C VAL A 175 -6.69 -8.16 1.99
N GLY A 176 -7.12 -8.59 0.79
CA GLY A 176 -7.96 -9.78 0.60
C GLY A 176 -9.48 -9.50 0.69
N GLY A 177 -9.88 -8.25 0.57
CA GLY A 177 -11.27 -7.81 0.53
C GLY A 177 -11.67 -7.17 -0.80
N SER A 178 -12.77 -6.44 -0.78
CA SER A 178 -13.21 -5.63 -1.90
C SER A 178 -14.04 -4.44 -1.41
N LEU A 179 -14.03 -3.35 -2.17
CA LEU A 179 -14.87 -2.18 -1.92
C LEU A 179 -15.41 -1.68 -3.26
N SER A 180 -16.70 -1.39 -3.31
CA SER A 180 -17.41 -0.89 -4.47
C SER A 180 -18.43 0.18 -4.06
N THR A 181 -19.23 0.67 -5.00
CA THR A 181 -20.39 1.52 -4.69
C THR A 181 -21.56 0.73 -4.09
N ASP A 182 -21.58 -0.60 -4.27
CA ASP A 182 -22.67 -1.47 -3.84
C ASP A 182 -22.42 -2.12 -2.49
N GLY A 183 -21.16 -2.23 -2.05
CA GLY A 183 -20.84 -3.06 -0.90
C GLY A 183 -19.34 -3.21 -0.64
N PHE A 184 -19.03 -3.98 0.41
CA PHE A 184 -17.66 -4.36 0.75
C PHE A 184 -17.55 -5.84 1.08
N GLU A 185 -16.31 -6.32 1.01
CA GLU A 185 -15.86 -7.58 1.60
C GLU A 185 -14.64 -7.27 2.46
N VAL A 186 -14.66 -7.71 3.72
CA VAL A 186 -13.57 -7.48 4.68
C VAL A 186 -13.17 -8.82 5.30
N PRO A 187 -11.91 -9.23 5.17
CA PRO A 187 -11.41 -10.40 5.88
C PRO A 187 -11.21 -10.05 7.36
N THR A 188 -11.81 -10.84 8.25
CA THR A 188 -11.71 -10.69 9.70
C THR A 188 -11.17 -11.98 10.34
N ASN A 189 -10.81 -11.92 11.62
CA ASN A 189 -10.43 -13.12 12.38
C ASN A 189 -11.55 -14.19 12.48
N ASN A 190 -12.80 -13.83 12.20
CA ASN A 190 -13.95 -14.74 12.21
C ASN A 190 -14.40 -15.15 10.79
N GLY A 191 -13.59 -14.88 9.77
CA GLY A 191 -13.90 -15.13 8.37
C GLY A 191 -14.21 -13.85 7.58
N GLN A 192 -14.60 -14.02 6.32
CA GLN A 192 -14.97 -12.91 5.43
C GLN A 192 -16.34 -12.35 5.83
N ILE A 193 -16.43 -11.03 6.03
CA ILE A 193 -17.70 -10.33 6.14
C ILE A 193 -18.00 -9.64 4.82
N THR A 194 -19.13 -9.99 4.21
CA THR A 194 -19.63 -9.39 2.96
C THR A 194 -20.93 -8.65 3.23
N ARG A 195 -21.03 -7.44 2.70
CA ARG A 195 -22.24 -6.61 2.76
C ARG A 195 -22.51 -5.98 1.40
N HIS A 196 -23.77 -6.05 0.99
CA HIS A 196 -24.33 -5.35 -0.16
C HIS A 196 -25.41 -4.37 0.28
N ASN A 197 -25.60 -3.29 -0.48
CA ASN A 197 -26.68 -2.36 -0.26
C ASN A 197 -28.01 -3.11 -0.24
N ASN A 198 -28.86 -2.78 0.73
CA ASN A 198 -30.11 -3.44 1.03
C ASN A 198 -29.99 -4.78 1.80
N ASP A 199 -28.79 -5.21 2.21
CA ASP A 199 -28.70 -6.28 3.20
C ASP A 199 -29.30 -5.82 4.54
N THR A 200 -29.98 -6.73 5.23
CA THR A 200 -30.64 -6.43 6.51
C THR A 200 -29.64 -6.51 7.67
N CYS A 201 -29.59 -5.46 8.48
CA CYS A 201 -28.89 -5.44 9.75
C CYS A 201 -29.57 -6.36 10.78
N GLN A 202 -28.87 -6.76 11.84
CA GLN A 202 -29.41 -7.63 12.90
C GLN A 202 -30.67 -7.06 13.60
N ASN A 203 -30.82 -5.74 13.58
CA ASN A 203 -31.98 -5.03 14.14
C ASN A 203 -33.19 -4.96 13.18
N GLY A 204 -33.07 -5.50 11.97
CA GLY A 204 -34.12 -5.48 10.94
C GLY A 204 -34.08 -4.27 10.00
N ASP A 205 -33.19 -3.31 10.22
CA ASP A 205 -33.05 -2.16 9.32
C ASP A 205 -32.31 -2.56 8.03
N MET A 206 -32.66 -1.90 6.92
CA MET A 206 -31.92 -2.06 5.66
C MET A 206 -30.64 -1.24 5.73
N GLY A 207 -29.50 -1.89 5.46
CA GLY A 207 -28.19 -1.26 5.45
C GLY A 207 -27.81 -0.72 4.08
N THR A 208 -27.02 0.36 4.08
CA THR A 208 -26.42 0.96 2.89
C THR A 208 -24.98 1.32 3.19
N LEU A 209 -24.09 0.98 2.27
CA LEU A 209 -22.67 1.34 2.31
C LEU A 209 -22.52 2.85 2.14
N GLN A 210 -21.80 3.46 3.06
CA GLN A 210 -21.48 4.87 3.05
C GLN A 210 -20.05 5.05 3.53
N VAL A 211 -19.27 5.88 2.84
CA VAL A 211 -17.89 6.14 3.22
C VAL A 211 -17.70 7.62 3.42
N PHE A 212 -17.11 7.99 4.54
CA PHE A 212 -16.82 9.35 4.92
C PHE A 212 -15.31 9.52 5.06
N VAL A 213 -14.78 10.62 4.55
CA VAL A 213 -13.38 10.98 4.69
C VAL A 213 -13.28 12.31 5.42
N TYR A 214 -12.37 12.35 6.39
CA TYR A 214 -11.92 13.55 7.05
C TYR A 214 -10.56 13.94 6.51
N GLN A 215 -10.44 15.17 6.00
CA GLN A 215 -9.18 15.74 5.51
C GLN A 215 -8.87 17.02 6.28
N THR A 216 -7.60 17.23 6.62
CA THR A 216 -7.14 18.40 7.37
C THR A 216 -6.39 19.37 6.46
N ARG A 217 -6.71 20.66 6.56
CA ARG A 217 -5.97 21.77 5.93
C ARG A 217 -5.90 22.94 6.91
N ASN A 218 -4.69 23.46 7.16
CA ASN A 218 -4.47 24.57 8.10
C ASN A 218 -5.11 24.31 9.48
N ASP A 219 -4.88 23.12 10.06
CA ASP A 219 -5.44 22.70 11.35
C ASP A 219 -6.97 22.64 11.41
N VAL A 220 -7.65 22.79 10.27
CA VAL A 220 -9.09 22.65 10.14
C VAL A 220 -9.40 21.40 9.35
N PHE A 221 -10.28 20.54 9.86
CA PHE A 221 -10.71 19.36 9.14
C PHE A 221 -12.16 19.46 8.68
N ASN A 222 -12.42 18.85 7.52
CA ASN A 222 -13.74 18.75 6.90
C ASN A 222 -14.09 17.29 6.64
N GLN A 223 -15.36 16.95 6.83
CA GLN A 223 -15.93 15.65 6.46
C GLN A 223 -16.52 15.73 5.06
N GLN A 224 -16.27 14.71 4.25
CA GLN A 224 -16.88 14.52 2.94
C GLN A 224 -17.44 13.09 2.83
N LYS A 225 -18.70 12.95 2.42
CA LYS A 225 -19.29 11.68 1.99
C LYS A 225 -18.84 11.37 0.56
N LEU A 226 -18.35 10.16 0.32
CA LEU A 226 -17.87 9.74 -1.00
C LEU A 226 -19.01 9.09 -1.81
N ASN A 227 -19.15 9.49 -3.07
CA ASN A 227 -20.10 8.87 -4.01
C ASN A 227 -19.54 7.62 -4.68
N ASP A 228 -18.22 7.58 -4.89
CA ASP A 228 -17.49 6.44 -5.42
C ASP A 228 -16.28 6.15 -4.52
N PRO A 229 -16.48 5.39 -3.44
CA PRO A 229 -15.43 5.17 -2.44
C PRO A 229 -14.27 4.34 -2.98
N ALA A 230 -14.52 3.47 -3.96
CA ALA A 230 -13.49 2.59 -4.50
C ALA A 230 -12.41 3.36 -5.28
N SER A 231 -12.78 4.46 -5.94
CA SER A 231 -11.84 5.30 -6.71
C SER A 231 -11.16 6.40 -5.88
N TYR A 232 -11.53 6.57 -4.61
CA TYR A 232 -10.92 7.57 -3.74
C TYR A 232 -9.43 7.30 -3.54
N VAL A 233 -8.58 8.23 -3.97
CA VAL A 233 -7.12 8.17 -3.81
C VAL A 233 -6.73 8.83 -2.49
N LEU A 234 -5.98 8.09 -1.67
CA LEU A 234 -5.52 8.55 -0.36
C LEU A 234 -4.62 9.79 -0.46
N THR A 235 -4.73 10.68 0.53
CA THR A 235 -3.85 11.85 0.63
C THR A 235 -2.40 11.40 0.91
N PRO A 236 -1.39 11.90 0.17
CA PRO A 236 -0.01 11.41 0.23
C PRO A 236 0.77 11.96 1.44
N GLU A 237 0.31 11.68 2.66
CA GLU A 237 0.85 12.23 3.91
C GLU A 237 1.35 11.13 4.84
N GLY A 238 2.53 11.32 5.45
CA GLY A 238 3.13 10.33 6.35
C GLY A 238 2.63 10.37 7.79
N ASN A 239 1.82 11.37 8.16
CA ASN A 239 1.22 11.50 9.48
C ASN A 239 -0.30 11.62 9.34
N VAL A 240 -1.03 11.14 10.34
CA VAL A 240 -2.50 11.26 10.40
C VAL A 240 -2.87 12.02 11.67
N PRO A 241 -3.44 13.24 11.56
CA PRO A 241 -3.48 14.15 10.40
C PRO A 241 -2.07 14.67 10.00
N PRO A 242 -1.88 15.28 8.81
CA PRO A 242 -2.90 15.71 7.82
C PRO A 242 -3.42 14.61 6.88
N GLY A 243 -2.88 13.40 6.97
CA GLY A 243 -3.41 12.22 6.29
C GLY A 243 -4.87 11.95 6.63
N ASP A 244 -5.48 11.10 5.82
CA ASP A 244 -6.92 10.90 5.87
C ASP A 244 -7.35 10.14 7.12
N CYS A 245 -8.55 10.46 7.63
CA CYS A 245 -9.32 9.54 8.46
C CYS A 245 -10.54 9.08 7.67
N ILE A 246 -10.66 7.77 7.48
CA ILE A 246 -11.67 7.15 6.62
C ILE A 246 -12.59 6.30 7.49
N ILE A 247 -13.89 6.56 7.39
CA ILE A 247 -14.93 5.79 8.05
C ILE A 247 -15.76 5.09 6.98
N VAL A 248 -15.69 3.76 6.94
CA VAL A 248 -16.56 2.91 6.11
C VAL A 248 -17.70 2.41 6.98
N GLU A 249 -18.93 2.78 6.67
CA GLU A 249 -20.11 2.36 7.43
C GLU A 249 -21.09 1.58 6.56
N PHE A 250 -21.54 0.43 7.04
CA PHE A 250 -22.73 -0.23 6.54
C PHE A 250 -23.84 -0.12 7.59
N GLY A 251 -24.96 0.50 7.21
CA GLY A 251 -26.10 0.69 8.13
C GLY A 251 -27.09 1.71 7.58
N LYS A 252 -27.91 2.30 8.46
CA LYS A 252 -28.90 3.29 8.05
C LYS A 252 -28.25 4.46 7.29
N GLU A 253 -28.84 4.82 6.15
CA GLU A 253 -28.41 5.93 5.32
C GLU A 253 -28.43 7.27 6.08
N ARG A 254 -27.36 8.06 5.91
CA ARG A 254 -27.12 9.35 6.53
C ARG A 254 -26.18 10.20 5.69
N GLU A 255 -26.23 11.51 5.89
CA GLU A 255 -25.37 12.47 5.16
C GLU A 255 -24.03 12.75 5.86
N LYS A 256 -23.95 12.43 7.16
CA LYS A 256 -22.76 12.63 8.00
C LYS A 256 -22.59 11.47 8.97
N THR A 257 -21.36 11.15 9.33
CA THR A 257 -21.06 10.25 10.47
C THR A 257 -20.64 11.04 11.71
N ASP A 258 -20.95 10.47 12.88
CA ASP A 258 -20.48 10.88 14.21
C ASP A 258 -19.15 10.19 14.60
N LYS A 259 -18.69 9.22 13.81
CA LYS A 259 -17.45 8.47 14.04
C LYS A 259 -16.24 9.29 13.63
N LEU A 260 -15.12 9.05 14.32
CA LEU A 260 -13.87 9.75 14.07
C LEU A 260 -12.71 8.81 14.46
N CYS A 261 -11.68 8.73 13.65
CA CYS A 261 -10.52 7.88 13.91
C CYS A 261 -9.77 8.32 15.18
N ASN A 262 -9.08 7.39 15.83
CA ASN A 262 -8.47 7.62 17.13
C ASN A 262 -7.44 8.76 17.14
N PHE A 263 -6.59 8.88 16.10
CA PHE A 263 -5.61 9.97 16.06
C PHE A 263 -6.26 11.34 15.84
N TYR A 264 -7.29 11.42 15.01
CA TYR A 264 -8.10 12.65 14.86
C TYR A 264 -8.78 13.03 16.19
N LYS A 265 -9.41 12.07 16.89
CA LYS A 265 -10.00 12.29 18.22
C LYS A 265 -8.98 12.86 19.22
N LEU A 266 -7.76 12.31 19.22
CA LEU A 266 -6.69 12.79 20.09
C LEU A 266 -6.29 14.23 19.75
N LYS A 267 -6.10 14.56 18.47
CA LYS A 267 -5.71 15.90 18.01
C LYS A 267 -6.78 16.96 18.25
N VAL A 268 -8.06 16.60 18.13
CA VAL A 268 -9.17 17.48 18.52
C VAL A 268 -9.13 17.73 20.03
N LYS A 269 -8.93 16.68 20.83
CA LYS A 269 -8.86 16.78 22.29
C LYS A 269 -7.68 17.64 22.77
N THR A 270 -6.55 17.60 22.07
CA THR A 270 -5.38 18.46 22.37
C THR A 270 -5.51 19.88 21.82
N GLY A 271 -6.55 20.16 21.01
CA GLY A 271 -6.77 21.46 20.36
C GLY A 271 -5.84 21.73 19.18
N GLU A 272 -5.15 20.70 18.68
CA GLU A 272 -4.24 20.80 17.53
C GLU A 272 -4.98 20.90 16.20
N ILE A 273 -6.19 20.32 16.10
CA ILE A 273 -7.07 20.48 14.94
C ILE A 273 -8.49 20.81 15.39
N LYS A 274 -9.27 21.43 14.51
CA LYS A 274 -10.66 21.84 14.77
C LYS A 274 -11.59 21.49 13.60
N PRO A 275 -12.86 21.15 13.86
CA PRO A 275 -13.82 20.96 12.78
C PRO A 275 -14.13 22.29 12.09
N ALA A 276 -14.32 22.28 10.77
CA ALA A 276 -14.65 23.49 10.03
C ALA A 276 -15.94 24.19 10.49
N SER A 277 -16.88 23.45 11.07
CA SER A 277 -18.12 24.00 11.63
C SER A 277 -17.88 25.01 12.77
N GLU A 278 -16.71 25.03 13.41
CA GLU A 278 -16.36 26.05 14.41
C GLU A 278 -16.02 27.42 13.79
N PHE A 279 -15.71 27.46 12.49
CA PHE A 279 -15.35 28.69 11.78
C PHE A 279 -16.52 29.35 11.04
N GLU A 280 -17.69 28.67 10.98
CA GLU A 280 -18.95 29.31 10.64
C GLU A 280 -19.40 30.18 11.83
N GLN A 281 -18.68 31.28 12.09
CA GLN A 281 -19.20 32.30 12.98
C GLN A 281 -20.49 32.86 12.37
N PRO A 282 -21.55 33.04 13.18
CA PRO A 282 -22.77 33.68 12.71
C PRO A 282 -22.39 35.08 12.24
N THR A 283 -22.65 35.37 10.97
CA THR A 283 -22.56 36.71 10.40
C THR A 283 -23.74 37.55 10.91
N ASP A 284 -23.86 37.68 12.23
CA ASP A 284 -24.69 38.70 12.87
C ASP A 284 -23.89 40.01 12.94
N LEU A 285 -23.36 40.46 11.79
CA LEU A 285 -23.08 41.87 11.60
C LEU A 285 -24.42 42.53 11.26
N ASN A 286 -25.14 42.88 12.33
CA ASN A 286 -26.23 43.84 12.35
C ASN A 286 -25.71 45.19 11.80
N LEU A 287 -25.67 45.33 10.47
CA LEU A 287 -25.62 46.63 9.79
C LEU A 287 -27.04 47.17 9.74
N ASN A 288 -27.54 47.65 10.88
CA ASN A 288 -28.79 48.40 10.94
C ASN A 288 -28.64 49.58 11.92
N GLU A 289 -27.62 50.40 11.69
CA GLU A 289 -27.56 51.78 12.19
C GLU A 289 -27.06 52.68 11.04
N SER A 290 -27.93 52.95 10.07
CA SER A 290 -27.82 54.20 9.30
C SER A 290 -29.07 55.02 9.60
N GLY A 291 -28.95 55.84 10.63
CA GLY A 291 -29.90 56.92 10.90
C GLY A 291 -30.10 57.77 9.65
N THR A 292 -31.35 57.93 9.28
CA THR A 292 -31.84 59.06 8.50
C THR A 292 -31.46 60.36 9.22
N GLN A 293 -30.43 61.06 8.73
CA GLN A 293 -30.30 62.50 8.96
C GLN A 293 -31.11 63.21 7.86
N GLU A 294 -32.24 63.74 8.31
CA GLU A 294 -33.10 64.70 7.65
C GLU A 294 -32.35 66.04 7.63
N GLU A 295 -31.84 66.47 6.47
CA GLU A 295 -31.36 67.85 6.27
C GLU A 295 -32.45 68.65 5.56
N ASP A 296 -33.09 69.50 6.35
CA ASP A 296 -34.04 70.54 5.93
C ASP A 296 -33.37 71.56 5.00
N LEU A 297 -33.81 71.56 3.74
CA LEU A 297 -33.63 72.66 2.80
C LEU A 297 -34.73 73.70 3.03
N ASN A 298 -34.43 74.76 3.79
CA ASN A 298 -35.30 75.94 3.89
C ASN A 298 -34.74 77.13 3.08
N HIS A 299 -35.66 77.81 2.40
CA HIS A 299 -35.48 78.82 1.37
C HIS A 299 -34.95 80.18 1.88
N GLY A 300 -34.04 80.76 1.09
CA GLY A 300 -34.28 82.00 0.30
C GLY A 300 -34.59 83.34 1.00
N ASN A 301 -33.79 84.34 0.57
CA ASN A 301 -33.90 85.81 0.66
C ASN A 301 -33.39 86.52 1.92
#